data_AF-A0A961IY67-F1
#
_entry.id   AF-A0A961IY67-F1
#
_cell.length_a   1.000
_cell.length_b   1.000
_cell.length_c   1.000
_cell.angle_alpha   90.00
_cell.angle_beta   90.00
_cell.angle_gamma   90.00
#
_symmetry.space_group_name_H-M   'P 1'
#
loop_
_entity.id
_entity.type
_entity.pdbx_description
1 polymer ?
#
loop_
_entity_poly.entity_id
_entity_poly.type
_entity_poly.pdbx_seq_one_letter_code
_entity_poly.pdbx_strand_id
1 'polypeptide(L)'
;FHGIEIAPIAPALSLLHHRHLAPPELRIRAIGENARTMDLVPDAEIDRPEAMRMVPPLIKAYLRLGGYVGEGAWIDRPFNTVDVGIVVDLARVPEKMRALYAGKGTA
;
A
#
# COMPACT_ATOMS: atom_id res chain seq x y z
N PHE A 1 -1.04 -1.47 -8.78
CA PHE A 1 -0.44 -2.58 -9.56
C PHE A 1 -1.01 -2.51 -10.97
N HIS A 2 -0.24 -2.86 -11.99
CA HIS A 2 -0.76 -2.91 -13.36
C HIS A 2 -1.53 -4.21 -13.60
N GLY A 3 -2.61 -4.15 -14.39
CA GLY A 3 -3.55 -5.25 -14.60
C GLY A 3 -4.70 -5.23 -13.59
N ILE A 4 -5.68 -6.12 -13.82
CA ILE A 4 -6.87 -6.29 -12.97
C ILE A 4 -6.95 -7.67 -12.29
N GLU A 5 -5.99 -8.55 -12.58
CA GLU A 5 -5.94 -9.91 -12.04
C GLU A 5 -5.24 -9.94 -10.68
N ILE A 6 -5.90 -10.51 -9.68
CA ILE A 6 -5.41 -10.53 -8.30
C ILE A 6 -4.42 -11.68 -8.07
N ALA A 7 -4.69 -12.86 -8.62
CA ALA A 7 -3.88 -14.05 -8.35
C ALA A 7 -2.38 -13.85 -8.64
N PRO A 8 -1.97 -13.23 -9.77
CA PRO A 8 -0.56 -13.00 -10.05
C PRO A 8 0.14 -12.04 -9.09
N ILE A 9 -0.60 -11.19 -8.36
CA ILE A 9 -0.05 -10.19 -7.43
C ILE A 9 -0.37 -10.48 -5.96
N ALA A 10 -1.02 -11.62 -5.67
CA ALA A 10 -1.44 -12.00 -4.33
C ALA A 10 -0.30 -12.02 -3.29
N PRO A 11 0.92 -12.52 -3.60
CA PRO A 11 2.04 -12.46 -2.66
C PRO A 11 2.42 -11.02 -2.27
N ALA A 12 2.41 -10.10 -3.24
CA ALA A 12 2.73 -8.69 -3.00
C ALA A 12 1.67 -7.99 -2.16
N LEU A 13 0.38 -8.21 -2.47
CA LEU A 13 -0.73 -7.67 -1.68
C LEU A 13 -0.68 -8.19 -0.23
N SER A 14 -0.43 -9.49 -0.06
CA SER A 14 -0.36 -10.13 1.26
C SER A 14 0.82 -9.62 2.05
N LEU A 15 1.98 -9.41 1.42
CA LEU A 15 3.14 -8.81 2.07
C LEU A 15 2.82 -7.40 2.59
N LEU A 16 2.16 -6.57 1.76
CA LEU A 16 1.74 -5.22 2.15
C LEU A 16 0.78 -5.27 3.34
N HIS A 17 -0.22 -6.14 3.31
CA HIS A 17 -1.16 -6.32 4.42
C HIS A 17 -0.46 -6.77 5.71
N HIS A 18 0.35 -7.83 5.67
CA HIS A 18 0.93 -8.41 6.88
C HIS A 18 2.01 -7.54 7.53
N ARG A 19 2.70 -6.69 6.76
CA ARG A 19 3.90 -5.96 7.23
C ARG A 19 3.78 -4.44 7.21
N HIS A 20 2.83 -3.89 6.47
CA HIS A 20 2.71 -2.45 6.26
C HIS A 20 1.30 -1.91 6.51
N LEU A 21 0.36 -2.73 7.00
CA LEU A 21 -1.00 -2.29 7.29
C LEU A 21 -1.01 -1.16 8.31
N ALA A 22 -1.77 -0.11 7.99
CA ALA A 22 -1.94 1.04 8.85
C ALA A 22 -2.54 0.65 10.21
N PRO A 23 -2.19 1.37 11.29
CA PRO A 23 -2.88 1.22 12.57
C PRO A 23 -4.37 1.58 12.41
N PRO A 24 -5.28 1.02 13.23
CA PRO A 24 -6.72 1.13 13.04
C PRO A 24 -7.24 2.56 12.79
N GLU A 25 -6.67 3.55 13.48
CA GLU A 25 -7.06 4.96 13.39
C GLU A 25 -6.70 5.64 12.06
N LEU A 26 -5.76 5.08 11.29
CA LEU A 26 -5.36 5.57 9.96
C LEU A 26 -5.74 4.60 8.84
N ARG A 27 -6.43 3.51 9.16
CA ARG A 27 -6.63 2.39 8.24
C ARG A 27 -7.72 2.67 7.22
N ILE A 28 -7.28 3.02 6.00
CA ILE A 28 -8.14 3.11 4.83
C ILE A 28 -8.68 1.72 4.48
N ARG A 29 -9.98 1.63 4.15
CA ARG A 29 -10.61 0.41 3.63
C ARG A 29 -11.14 0.64 2.24
N ALA A 30 -10.88 -0.29 1.32
CA ALA A 30 -11.58 -0.33 0.05
C ALA A 30 -13.01 -0.84 0.29
N ILE A 31 -14.01 -0.22 -0.35
CA ILE A 31 -15.43 -0.53 -0.17
C ILE A 31 -16.10 -0.71 -1.53
N GLY A 32 -17.15 -1.53 -1.61
CA GLY A 32 -17.91 -1.76 -2.85
C GLY A 32 -17.53 -3.02 -3.61
N GLU A 33 -18.13 -3.23 -4.78
CA GLU A 33 -18.06 -4.49 -5.55
C GLU A 33 -16.66 -4.84 -6.08
N ASN A 34 -15.81 -3.84 -6.33
CA ASN A 34 -14.45 -4.03 -6.83
C ASN A 34 -13.40 -4.05 -5.71
N ALA A 35 -13.81 -3.92 -4.45
CA ALA A 35 -12.91 -4.05 -3.31
C ALA A 35 -12.46 -5.51 -3.15
N ARG A 36 -11.17 -5.72 -2.87
CA ARG A 36 -10.58 -7.03 -2.65
C ARG A 36 -9.74 -7.01 -1.38
N THR A 37 -9.76 -8.13 -0.67
CA THR A 37 -8.86 -8.33 0.46
C THR A 37 -7.42 -8.50 -0.04
N MET A 38 -6.46 -8.20 0.82
CA MET A 38 -5.05 -8.30 0.50
C MET A 38 -4.35 -9.47 1.21
N ASP A 39 -4.93 -10.03 2.27
CA ASP A 39 -4.44 -11.17 3.08
C ASP A 39 -4.69 -12.54 2.41
N LEU A 40 -4.32 -12.65 1.14
CA LEU A 40 -4.62 -13.80 0.28
C LEU A 40 -3.68 -14.99 0.48
N VAL A 41 -2.47 -14.72 0.98
CA VAL A 41 -1.42 -15.70 1.26
C VAL A 41 -1.04 -15.59 2.74
N PRO A 42 -0.92 -16.70 3.49
CA PRO A 42 -0.44 -16.67 4.87
C PRO A 42 0.97 -16.08 4.96
N ASP A 43 1.24 -15.22 5.96
CA ASP A 43 2.56 -14.54 6.11
C ASP A 43 3.75 -15.53 6.15
N ALA A 44 3.55 -16.73 6.68
CA ALA A 44 4.57 -17.77 6.75
C ALA A 44 4.93 -18.38 5.39
N GLU A 45 4.06 -18.26 4.39
CA GLU A 45 4.22 -18.85 3.05
C GLU A 45 4.72 -17.83 2.01
N ILE A 46 4.86 -16.55 2.40
CA ILE A 46 5.30 -15.48 1.50
C ILE A 46 6.82 -15.53 1.33
N ASP A 47 7.30 -15.77 0.11
CA ASP A 47 8.65 -15.39 -0.30
C ASP A 47 8.73 -13.85 -0.34
N ARG A 48 9.25 -13.28 0.76
CA ARG A 48 9.26 -11.82 0.95
C ARG A 48 10.13 -11.08 -0.07
N PRO A 49 11.36 -11.53 -0.38
CA PRO A 49 12.15 -10.93 -1.46
C PRO A 49 11.38 -10.87 -2.78
N GLU A 50 10.75 -11.97 -3.20
CA GLU A 50 10.01 -12.01 -4.46
C GLU A 50 8.77 -11.11 -4.43
N ALA A 51 7.96 -11.21 -3.37
CA ALA A 51 6.78 -10.37 -3.20
C ALA A 51 7.14 -8.87 -3.20
N MET A 52 8.26 -8.47 -2.58
CA MET A 52 8.72 -7.08 -2.59
C MET A 52 9.24 -6.62 -3.95
N ARG A 53 9.77 -7.52 -4.79
CA ARG A 53 10.12 -7.19 -6.20
C ARG A 53 8.87 -6.77 -6.98
N MET A 54 7.77 -7.47 -6.78
CA MET A 54 6.49 -7.23 -7.45
C MET A 54 5.78 -5.94 -7.02
N VAL A 55 6.05 -5.44 -5.81
CA VAL A 55 5.48 -4.16 -5.34
C VAL A 55 5.89 -3.03 -6.31
N PRO A 56 4.97 -2.15 -6.74
CA PRO A 56 5.31 -0.99 -7.56
C PRO A 56 6.35 -0.06 -6.89
N PRO A 57 7.30 0.54 -7.66
CA PRO A 57 8.31 1.44 -7.11
C PRO A 57 7.74 2.61 -6.30
N LEU A 58 6.58 3.15 -6.70
CA LEU A 58 5.90 4.24 -6.02
C LEU A 58 5.43 3.84 -4.61
N ILE A 59 4.83 2.65 -4.45
CA ILE A 59 4.44 2.13 -3.14
C ILE A 59 5.69 1.99 -2.25
N LYS A 60 6.77 1.39 -2.76
CA LYS A 60 8.04 1.26 -2.02
C LYS A 60 8.59 2.62 -1.55
N ALA A 61 8.42 3.67 -2.35
CA ALA A 61 8.87 5.02 -1.98
C ALA A 61 8.14 5.53 -0.74
N TYR A 62 6.81 5.37 -0.66
CA TYR A 62 6.06 5.76 0.52
C TYR A 62 6.36 4.88 1.73
N LEU A 63 6.53 3.57 1.56
CA LEU A 63 6.92 2.68 2.66
C LEU A 63 8.28 3.10 3.26
N ARG A 64 9.24 3.51 2.43
CA ARG A 64 10.54 4.05 2.89
C ARG A 64 10.42 5.36 3.68
N LEU A 65 9.35 6.13 3.46
CA LEU A 65 9.05 7.34 4.22
C LEU A 65 8.28 7.07 5.52
N GLY A 66 8.04 5.79 5.86
CA GLY A 66 7.22 5.41 7.01
C GLY A 66 5.72 5.37 6.70
N GLY A 67 5.35 5.33 5.42
CA GLY A 67 3.97 5.14 4.99
C GLY A 67 3.44 3.74 5.29
N TYR A 68 2.13 3.66 5.41
CA TYR A 68 1.36 2.44 5.62
C TYR A 68 0.41 2.20 4.45
N VAL A 69 -0.08 0.98 4.31
CA VAL A 69 -1.13 0.62 3.35
C VAL A 69 -2.49 0.47 4.04
N GLY A 70 -3.57 0.63 3.28
CA GLY A 70 -4.92 0.29 3.70
C GLY A 70 -5.15 -1.23 3.86
N GLU A 71 -6.36 -1.61 4.26
CA GLU A 71 -6.74 -3.01 4.53
C GLU A 71 -7.00 -3.82 3.25
N GLY A 72 -7.51 -3.15 2.22
CA GLY A 72 -7.91 -3.76 0.96
C GLY A 72 -7.36 -3.03 -0.26
N ALA A 73 -7.53 -3.66 -1.41
CA ALA A 73 -7.21 -3.12 -2.72
C ALA A 73 -8.49 -2.89 -3.54
N TRP A 74 -8.42 -2.02 -4.54
CA TRP A 74 -9.53 -1.71 -5.44
C TRP A 74 -9.17 -2.08 -6.87
N ILE A 75 -10.02 -2.84 -7.56
CA ILE A 75 -9.84 -3.11 -8.99
C ILE A 75 -10.40 -1.93 -9.79
N ASP A 76 -9.51 -1.11 -10.35
CA ASP A 76 -9.83 -0.04 -11.27
C ASP A 76 -9.72 -0.53 -12.72
N ARG A 77 -10.87 -0.91 -13.29
CA ARG A 77 -10.96 -1.45 -14.65
C ARG A 77 -10.66 -0.38 -15.72
N PRO A 78 -11.22 0.85 -15.65
CA PRO A 78 -10.87 1.91 -16.60
C PRO A 78 -9.37 2.18 -16.71
N PHE A 79 -8.64 2.13 -15.59
CA PHE A 79 -7.19 2.37 -15.57
C PHE A 79 -6.34 1.11 -15.72
N ASN A 80 -6.97 -0.07 -15.76
CA ASN A 80 -6.31 -1.37 -15.79
C ASN A 80 -5.31 -1.51 -14.63
N THR A 81 -5.77 -1.21 -13.41
CA THR A 81 -4.97 -1.29 -12.19
C THR A 81 -5.68 -1.98 -11.03
N VAL A 82 -4.87 -2.45 -10.08
CA VAL A 82 -5.30 -2.76 -8.72
C VAL A 82 -4.66 -1.73 -7.79
N ASP A 83 -5.47 -0.86 -7.22
CA ASP A 83 -5.02 0.27 -6.41
C ASP A 83 -4.98 -0.11 -4.93
N VAL A 84 -3.96 0.39 -4.24
CA VAL A 84 -3.77 0.21 -2.80
C VAL A 84 -3.70 1.59 -2.17
N GLY A 85 -4.58 1.86 -1.21
CA GLY A 85 -4.55 3.10 -0.44
C GLY A 85 -3.26 3.18 0.38
N ILE A 86 -2.58 4.33 0.34
CA ILE A 86 -1.38 4.61 1.14
C ILE A 86 -1.67 5.80 2.05
N VAL A 87 -1.25 5.70 3.30
CA VAL A 87 -1.29 6.81 4.26
C VAL A 87 0.11 7.08 4.80
N VAL A 88 0.48 8.35 4.89
CA VAL A 88 1.74 8.78 5.49
C VAL A 88 1.40 9.74 6.63
N ASP A 89 1.81 9.37 7.84
CA ASP A 89 1.74 10.26 8.99
C ASP A 89 2.94 11.20 8.96
N LEU A 90 2.72 12.46 8.57
CA LEU A 90 3.76 13.48 8.49
C LEU A 90 4.45 13.77 9.83
N ALA A 91 3.82 13.45 10.96
CA ALA A 91 4.46 13.57 12.27
C ALA A 91 5.54 12.50 12.49
N ARG A 92 5.50 11.40 11.74
CA ARG A 92 6.43 10.27 11.82
C ARG A 92 7.46 10.23 10.69
N VAL A 93 7.32 11.11 9.68
CA VAL A 93 8.29 11.25 8.61
C VAL A 93 9.60 11.82 9.20
N PRO A 94 10.77 11.23 8.90
CA PRO A 94 12.05 11.77 9.38
C PRO A 94 12.21 13.25 9.03
N GLU A 95 12.67 14.07 9.98
CA GLU A 95 12.73 15.53 9.83
C GLU A 95 13.43 15.97 8.52
N LYS A 96 14.46 15.24 8.12
CA LYS A 96 15.23 15.45 6.89
C LYS A 96 14.39 15.36 5.60
N MET A 97 13.33 14.56 5.62
CA MET A 97 12.39 14.37 4.51
C MET A 97 11.13 15.23 4.68
N ARG A 98 10.83 15.68 5.90
CA ARG A 98 9.63 16.45 6.25
C ARG A 98 9.53 17.75 5.46
N ALA A 99 10.65 18.43 5.21
CA ALA A 99 10.71 19.67 4.43
C ALA A 99 10.24 19.53 2.96
N LEU A 100 10.31 18.33 2.38
CA LEU A 100 9.84 18.06 1.01
C LEU A 100 8.31 17.84 0.94
N TYR A 101 7.68 17.47 2.06
CA TYR A 101 6.27 17.06 2.13
C TYR A 101 5.39 17.95 3.02
N ALA A 102 6.00 18.74 3.91
CA ALA A 102 5.34 19.85 4.56
C ALA A 102 5.08 20.89 3.47
N GLY A 103 3.92 20.81 2.84
CA GLY A 103 3.47 21.80 1.86
C GLY A 103 3.72 23.19 2.44
N LYS A 104 4.13 24.15 1.59
CA LYS A 104 4.22 25.56 1.97
C LYS A 104 2.83 26.00 2.46
N GLY A 105 2.58 25.84 3.75
CA GLY A 105 1.35 26.28 4.37
C GLY A 105 1.33 27.78 4.31
N THR A 106 0.54 28.34 3.38
CA THR A 106 0.04 29.69 3.52
C THR A 106 -0.91 29.66 4.72
N ALA A 107 -0.40 30.12 5.85
CA ALA A 107 -1.22 30.65 6.94
C ALA A 107 -1.80 32.01 6.51
#